data_AF-A0A3N9UNJ5-F1
#
_entry.id   AF-A0A3N9UNJ5-F1
#
_cell.length_a   1.000
_cell.length_b   1.000
_cell.length_c   1.000
_cell.angle_alpha   90.00
_cell.angle_beta   90.00
_cell.angle_gamma   90.00
#
_symmetry.space_group_name_H-M   'P 1'
#
loop_
_entity.id
_entity.type
_entity.pdbx_description
1 polymer ?
#
loop_
_entity_poly.entity_id
_entity_poly.type
_entity_poly.pdbx_seq_one_letter_code
_entity_poly.pdbx_strand_id
1 'polypeptide(L)'
;MTDTAHRTTYRKDSAPPDYVVDTVYLRFELGEETTLVQSRLFMRENYDASRGRRPLVLDGHRFVLRAVSLDGRTLASAQYTADAERLVIPEAPPA
;
A
#
# COMPACT_ATOMS: atom_id res chain seq x y z
N MET A 1 0.22 -7.59 -25.53
CA MET A 1 1.34 -6.72 -25.09
C MET A 1 0.71 -5.42 -24.61
N THR A 2 0.49 -5.27 -23.31
CA THR A 2 0.10 -3.96 -22.74
C THR A 2 1.38 -3.18 -22.55
N ASP A 3 1.58 -2.19 -23.41
CA ASP A 3 2.62 -1.19 -23.30
C ASP A 3 2.36 -0.37 -22.04
N THR A 4 3.03 -0.68 -20.94
CA THR A 4 3.04 0.19 -19.77
C THR A 4 3.91 1.38 -20.12
N ALA A 5 3.30 2.42 -20.70
CA ALA A 5 4.00 3.65 -21.02
C ALA A 5 4.72 4.17 -19.76
N HIS A 6 6.06 4.18 -19.80
CA HIS A 6 6.85 4.73 -18.70
C HIS A 6 6.52 6.22 -18.53
N ARG A 7 5.96 6.58 -17.38
CA ARG A 7 5.67 7.99 -17.06
C ARG A 7 6.94 8.67 -16.56
N THR A 8 7.41 9.66 -17.29
CA THR A 8 8.53 10.50 -16.85
C THR A 8 8.20 11.18 -15.52
N THR A 9 9.00 10.92 -14.49
CA THR A 9 8.92 11.60 -13.19
C THR A 9 9.91 12.76 -13.16
N TYR A 10 9.43 13.97 -12.86
CA TYR A 10 10.31 15.15 -12.77
C TYR A 10 10.74 15.39 -11.33
N ARG A 11 12.01 15.72 -11.11
CA ARG A 11 12.56 16.06 -9.79
C ARG A 11 11.81 17.23 -9.12
N LYS A 12 11.31 18.19 -9.90
CA LYS A 12 10.54 19.35 -9.39
C LYS A 12 9.19 18.99 -8.77
N ASP A 13 8.65 17.82 -9.11
CA ASP A 13 7.35 17.33 -8.61
C ASP A 13 7.55 16.37 -7.41
N SER A 14 8.78 16.23 -6.92
CA SER A 14 9.08 15.39 -5.76
C SER A 14 8.53 16.02 -4.49
N ALA A 15 7.64 15.29 -3.82
CA ALA A 15 7.11 15.63 -2.51
C ALA A 15 7.45 14.51 -1.51
N PRO A 16 7.58 14.82 -0.21
CA PRO A 16 7.62 13.80 0.83
C PRO A 16 6.39 12.88 0.74
N PRO A 17 6.54 11.58 1.03
CA PRO A 17 5.40 10.68 1.07
C PRO A 17 4.48 11.03 2.24
N ASP A 18 3.18 10.78 2.08
CA ASP A 18 2.19 11.01 3.15
C ASP A 18 2.33 10.02 4.30
N TYR A 19 2.91 8.85 4.05
CA TYR A 19 3.17 7.85 5.08
C TYR A 19 4.62 7.38 5.01
N VAL A 20 5.23 7.20 6.17
CA VAL A 20 6.58 6.66 6.31
C VAL A 20 6.49 5.28 6.91
N VAL A 21 7.20 4.32 6.31
CA VAL A 21 7.32 2.95 6.83
C VAL A 21 8.53 2.88 7.74
N ASP A 22 8.31 2.59 9.02
CA ASP A 22 9.39 2.44 10.00
C ASP A 22 9.95 1.03 10.00
N THR A 23 9.08 0.03 9.83
CA THR A 23 9.48 -1.38 9.91
C THR A 23 8.63 -2.22 9.00
N VAL A 24 9.29 -3.19 8.36
CA VAL A 24 8.66 -4.16 7.46
C VAL A 24 9.00 -5.55 7.97
N TYR A 25 7.97 -6.35 8.21
CA TYR A 25 8.11 -7.79 8.41
C TYR A 25 7.55 -8.51 7.20
N LEU A 26 8.37 -9.37 6.58
CA LEU A 26 7.96 -10.21 5.47
C LEU A 26 8.09 -11.68 5.85
N ARG A 27 7.07 -12.44 5.52
CA ARG A 27 7.09 -13.91 5.56
C ARG A 27 6.77 -14.43 4.17
N PHE A 28 7.64 -15.31 3.69
CA PHE A 28 7.51 -15.96 2.40
C PHE A 28 7.21 -17.44 2.64
N GLU A 29 6.13 -17.93 2.07
CA GLU A 29 5.80 -19.35 2.02
C GLU A 29 5.94 -19.80 0.57
N LEU A 30 7.03 -20.52 0.30
CA LEU A 30 7.41 -20.96 -1.03
C LEU A 30 6.62 -22.22 -1.39
N GLY A 31 5.72 -22.10 -2.36
CA GLY A 31 5.11 -23.23 -3.06
C GLY A 31 5.80 -23.48 -4.41
N GLU A 32 5.48 -24.61 -5.04
CA GLU A 32 6.07 -24.99 -6.34
C GLU A 32 5.72 -24.00 -7.46
N GLU A 33 4.45 -23.59 -7.55
CA GLU A 33 3.94 -22.69 -8.60
C GLU A 33 3.80 -21.23 -8.14
N THR A 34 3.58 -21.01 -6.85
CA THR A 34 3.28 -19.68 -6.30
C THR A 34 3.91 -19.51 -4.92
N THR A 35 4.26 -18.27 -4.60
CA THR A 35 4.73 -17.87 -3.27
C THR A 35 3.67 -17.04 -2.59
N LEU A 36 3.26 -17.44 -1.38
CA LEU A 36 2.44 -16.59 -0.53
C LEU A 36 3.35 -15.64 0.23
N VAL A 37 3.09 -14.34 0.08
CA VAL A 37 3.80 -13.28 0.80
C VAL A 37 2.86 -12.67 1.82
N GLN A 38 3.28 -12.71 3.08
CA GLN A 38 2.63 -11.96 4.16
C GLN A 38 3.52 -10.77 4.51
N SER A 39 2.93 -9.58 4.53
CA SER A 39 3.61 -8.34 4.90
C SER A 39 2.92 -7.68 6.08
N ARG A 40 3.70 -7.26 7.07
CA ARG A 40 3.24 -6.39 8.16
C ARG A 40 4.10 -5.13 8.17
N LEU A 41 3.45 -4.00 7.91
CA LEU A 41 4.06 -2.68 7.85
C LEU A 41 3.72 -1.92 9.13
N PHE A 42 4.73 -1.35 9.78
CA PHE A 42 4.56 -0.34 10.81
C PHE A 42 4.82 1.01 10.18
N MET A 43 3.80 1.87 10.21
CA MET A 43 3.78 3.11 9.45
C MET A 43 3.33 4.27 10.33
N ARG A 44 3.81 5.46 10.01
CA ARG A 44 3.38 6.71 10.63
C ARG A 44 2.95 7.71 9.57
N GLU A 45 2.01 8.57 9.93
CA GLU A 45 1.63 9.72 9.13
C GLU A 45 2.83 10.69 9.02
N ASN A 46 3.02 11.23 7.83
CA ASN A 46 4.01 12.26 7.50
C ASN A 46 3.32 13.47 6.85
N TYR A 47 2.14 13.81 7.38
CA TYR A 47 1.38 15.00 7.03
C TYR A 47 0.70 15.57 8.27
N ASP A 48 0.24 16.82 8.16
CA ASP A 48 -0.55 17.48 9.19
C ASP A 48 -2.00 16.96 9.16
N ALA A 49 -2.31 15.98 10.03
CA ALA A 49 -3.64 15.37 10.11
C ALA A 49 -4.77 16.35 10.45
N SER A 50 -4.46 17.52 11.01
CA SER A 50 -5.46 18.57 11.28
C SER A 50 -6.05 19.17 10.00
N ARG A 51 -5.37 19.00 8.86
CA ARG A 51 -5.80 19.47 7.54
C ARG A 51 -6.64 18.43 6.78
N GLY A 52 -7.00 17.34 7.45
CA GLY A 52 -7.72 16.22 6.86
C GLY A 52 -6.83 15.01 6.64
N ARG A 53 -7.46 13.84 6.67
CA ARG A 53 -6.77 12.57 6.43
C ARG A 53 -6.43 12.41 4.97
N ARG A 54 -5.31 11.73 4.72
CA ARG A 54 -4.87 11.34 3.38
C ARG A 54 -5.07 9.84 3.20
N PRO A 55 -5.34 9.37 1.97
CA PRO A 55 -5.44 7.95 1.71
C PRO A 55 -4.07 7.28 1.89
N LEU A 56 -4.05 6.08 2.44
CA LEU A 56 -2.87 5.22 2.39
C LEU A 56 -2.83 4.54 1.02
N VAL A 57 -1.84 4.89 0.21
CA VAL A 57 -1.61 4.31 -1.11
C VAL A 57 -0.36 3.45 -1.05
N LEU A 58 -0.51 2.17 -1.36
CA LEU A 58 0.58 1.21 -1.47
C LEU A 58 0.71 0.79 -2.92
N ASP A 59 1.85 1.10 -3.54
CA ASP A 59 2.15 0.61 -4.87
C ASP A 59 2.54 -0.87 -4.81
N GLY A 60 2.06 -1.64 -5.78
CA GLY A 60 2.36 -3.03 -5.86
C GLY A 60 1.86 -3.68 -7.15
N HIS A 61 2.78 -4.35 -7.84
CA HIS A 61 2.54 -4.86 -9.18
C HIS A 61 2.42 -6.38 -9.21
N ARG A 62 1.46 -6.87 -10.01
CA ARG A 62 1.34 -8.29 -10.42
C ARG A 62 1.21 -9.29 -9.28
N PHE A 63 0.42 -8.97 -8.26
CA PHE A 63 0.02 -9.93 -7.24
C PHE A 63 -1.49 -9.99 -7.06
N VAL A 64 -1.96 -11.09 -6.50
CA VAL A 64 -3.37 -11.26 -6.11
C VAL A 64 -3.48 -10.97 -4.61
N LEU A 65 -4.11 -9.86 -4.25
CA LEU A 65 -4.37 -9.52 -2.86
C LEU A 65 -5.34 -10.54 -2.24
N ARG A 66 -4.88 -11.27 -1.22
CA ARG A 66 -5.69 -12.28 -0.52
C ARG A 66 -6.50 -11.70 0.63
N ALA A 67 -5.87 -10.84 1.42
CA ALA A 67 -6.48 -10.16 2.55
C ALA A 67 -5.67 -8.91 2.89
N VAL A 68 -6.34 -7.93 3.50
CA VAL A 68 -5.70 -6.76 4.11
C VAL A 68 -6.32 -6.55 5.49
N SER A 69 -5.47 -6.21 6.46
CA SER A 69 -5.89 -5.85 7.81
C SER A 69 -5.18 -4.58 8.24
N LEU A 70 -5.85 -3.79 9.07
CA LEU A 70 -5.38 -2.53 9.60
C LEU A 70 -5.61 -2.54 11.10
N ASP A 71 -4.53 -2.43 11.86
CA ASP A 71 -4.51 -2.53 13.33
C ASP A 71 -5.25 -3.76 13.89
N GLY A 72 -5.01 -4.90 13.24
CA GLY A 72 -5.62 -6.19 13.62
C GLY A 72 -7.06 -6.39 13.13
N ARG A 73 -7.67 -5.39 12.49
CA ARG A 73 -9.01 -5.50 11.89
C ARG A 73 -8.92 -5.79 10.40
N THR A 74 -9.45 -6.94 9.98
CA THR A 74 -9.61 -7.26 8.55
C THR A 74 -10.52 -6.23 7.88
N LEU A 75 -10.10 -5.71 6.73
CA LEU A 75 -10.90 -4.77 5.95
C LEU A 75 -11.82 -5.55 4.98
N ALA A 76 -13.08 -5.11 4.89
CA ALA A 76 -13.98 -5.57 3.84
C ALA A 76 -13.61 -4.94 2.49
N SER A 77 -14.00 -5.56 1.38
CA SER A 77 -13.73 -5.07 0.02
C SER A 77 -14.27 -3.67 -0.27
N ALA A 78 -15.30 -3.22 0.46
CA ALA A 78 -15.83 -1.85 0.34
C ALA A 78 -14.95 -0.78 1.03
N GLN A 79 -13.98 -1.20 1.84
CA GLN A 79 -13.13 -0.30 2.65
C GLN A 79 -11.77 -0.01 2.00
N TYR A 80 -11.47 -0.63 0.86
CA TYR A 80 -10.26 -0.38 0.09
C TYR A 80 -10.54 -0.59 -1.40
N THR A 81 -9.72 0.01 -2.26
CA THR A 81 -9.68 -0.36 -3.69
C THR A 81 -8.34 -1.00 -3.98
N ALA A 82 -8.35 -2.06 -4.79
CA ALA A 82 -7.13 -2.72 -5.24
C ALA A 82 -7.23 -2.97 -6.74
N ASP A 83 -6.20 -2.58 -7.47
CA ASP A 83 -6.03 -2.87 -8.88
C ASP A 83 -4.69 -3.59 -9.12
N ALA A 84 -4.28 -3.69 -10.39
CA ALA A 84 -3.05 -4.41 -10.77
C ALA A 84 -1.76 -3.71 -10.32
N GLU A 85 -1.83 -2.45 -9.89
CA GLU A 85 -0.70 -1.58 -9.55
C GLU A 85 -0.76 -0.98 -8.15
N ARG A 86 -1.95 -0.91 -7.51
CA ARG A 86 -2.12 -0.21 -6.23
C ARG A 86 -3.14 -0.86 -5.32
N LEU A 87 -2.90 -0.69 -4.02
CA LEU A 87 -3.88 -0.81 -2.95
C LEU A 87 -4.09 0.58 -2.34
N VAL A 88 -5.34 1.02 -2.24
CA VAL A 88 -5.73 2.31 -1.67
C VAL A 88 -6.71 2.10 -0.52
N ILE A 89 -6.35 2.63 0.66
CA ILE A 89 -7.21 2.66 1.85
C ILE A 89 -7.58 4.13 2.10
N PRO A 90 -8.82 4.57 1.83
CA PRO A 90 -9.21 5.98 1.88
C PRO A 90 -9.11 6.62 3.27
N GLU A 91 -9.46 5.83 4.30
CA GLU A 91 -9.50 6.28 5.68
C GLU A 91 -8.66 5.34 6.54
N ALA A 92 -7.34 5.54 6.54
CA ALA A 92 -6.52 4.92 7.56
C ALA A 92 -6.87 5.53 8.94
N PRO A 93 -7.06 4.72 10.00
CA PRO A 93 -7.17 5.21 11.36
C PRO A 93 -5.84 5.88 11.76
N PRO A 94 -5.89 6.82 12.72
CA PRO A 94 -4.68 7.43 13.25
C PRO A 94 -3.86 6.35 13.96
N ALA A 95 -2.52 6.49 13.87
CA ALA A 95 -1.57 5.64 14.59
C ALA A 95 -1.67 5.81 16.11
#